data_AF-A0A7C6XYZ1-F1
#
_entry.id   AF-A0A7C6XYZ1-F1
#
_cell.length_a   1.000
_cell.length_b   1.000
_cell.length_c   1.000
_cell.angle_alpha   90.00
_cell.angle_beta   90.00
_cell.angle_gamma   90.00
#
_symmetry.space_group_name_H-M   'P 1'
#
loop_
_entity.id
_entity.type
_entity.pdbx_description
1 polymer ?
#
loop_
_entity_poly.entity_id
_entity_poly.type
_entity_poly.pdbx_seq_one_letter_code
_entity_poly.pdbx_strand_id
1 'polypeptide(L)' 'MESTYLLVGQSSFLINEHIKTYVENFKLDPFNIVKLDALETEIEDILQELRTVSFFSDLKLIVVEHVESLTRYDDRV' A
#
# COMPACT_ATOMS: atom_id res chain seq x y z
N MET A 1 4.63 15.10 -8.19
CA MET A 1 5.12 13.74 -7.91
C MET A 1 3.90 12.86 -7.75
N GLU A 2 3.87 11.69 -8.36
CA GLU A 2 2.77 10.74 -8.15
C GLU A 2 2.90 10.12 -6.74
N SER A 3 1.78 10.02 -6.03
CA SER A 3 1.70 9.47 -4.67
C SER A 3 1.21 8.02 -4.65
N THR A 4 0.87 7.46 -5.81
CA THR A 4 0.22 6.16 -5.96
C THR A 4 0.91 5.39 -7.07
N TYR A 5 1.28 4.14 -6.79
CA TYR A 5 2.03 3.28 -7.69
C TYR A 5 1.36 1.91 -7.74
N LEU A 6 1.32 1.29 -8.92
CA LEU A 6 0.89 -0.09 -9.10
C LEU A 6 2.09 -0.92 -9.55
N LEU A 7 2.47 -1.91 -8.75
CA LEU A 7 3.53 -2.87 -9.08
C LEU A 7 2.89 -4.19 -9.52
N VAL A 8 3.11 -4.57 -10.77
CA VAL A 8 2.60 -5.81 -11.34
C VAL A 8 3.78 -6.69 -11.76
N GLY A 9 3.79 -7.94 -11.30
CA GLY A 9 4.83 -8.89 -11.64
C GLY A 9 4.54 -10.28 -11.08
N GLN A 10 5.18 -11.30 -11.65
CA GLN A 10 5.03 -12.69 -11.21
C GLN A 10 5.94 -13.04 -10.02
N SER A 11 6.97 -12.22 -9.75
CA SER A 11 7.93 -12.45 -8.68
C SER A 11 7.64 -11.52 -7.50
N SER A 12 7.10 -12.06 -6.42
CA SER A 12 6.92 -11.34 -5.16
C SER A 12 8.25 -10.85 -4.59
N PHE A 13 9.35 -11.57 -4.83
CA PHE A 13 10.69 -11.13 -4.43
C PHE A 13 11.08 -9.82 -5.12
N LEU A 14 10.96 -9.73 -6.45
CA LEU A 14 11.32 -8.52 -7.19
C LEU A 14 10.40 -7.34 -6.85
N ILE A 15 9.11 -7.58 -6.63
CA ILE A 15 8.17 -6.55 -6.17
C ILE A 15 8.60 -6.01 -4.80
N ASN A 16 8.93 -6.90 -3.87
CA ASN A 16 9.38 -6.50 -2.53
C ASN A 16 10.70 -5.72 -2.56
N GLU A 17 11.66 -6.13 -3.40
CA GLU A 17 12.90 -5.36 -3.60
C GLU A 17 12.60 -3.96 -4.14
N HIS A 18 11.67 -3.85 -5.11
CA HIS A 18 11.27 -2.54 -5.64
C HIS A 18 10.61 -1.66 -4.57
N ILE A 19 9.75 -2.23 -3.71
CA ILE A 19 9.15 -1.50 -2.57
C ILE A 19 10.24 -0.98 -1.62
N LYS A 20 11.29 -1.78 -1.34
CA LYS A 20 12.41 -1.33 -0.51
C LYS A 20 13.10 -0.10 -1.11
N THR A 21 13.25 -0.03 -2.43
CA THR A 21 13.82 1.17 -3.06
C THR A 21 12.99 2.43 -2.79
N TYR A 22 11.66 2.33 -2.73
CA TYR A 22 10.82 3.47 -2.34
C TYR A 22 11.04 3.85 -0.87
N VAL A 23 11.08 2.87 0.02
CA VAL A 23 11.33 3.09 1.45
C VAL A 23 12.66 3.84 1.66
N GLU A 24 13.71 3.43 0.97
CA GLU A 24 15.04 4.06 1.03
C GLU A 24 15.05 5.46 0.42
N ASN A 25 14.50 5.62 -0.79
CA ASN A 25 14.49 6.89 -1.52
C ASN A 25 13.70 7.98 -0.78
N PHE A 26 12.57 7.61 -0.16
CA PHE A 26 11.74 8.53 0.62
C PHE A 26 12.16 8.64 2.09
N LYS A 27 13.19 7.89 2.51
CA LYS A 27 13.69 7.85 3.89
C LYS A 27 12.57 7.61 4.91
N LEU A 28 11.69 6.67 4.59
CA LEU A 28 10.54 6.34 5.41
C LEU A 28 10.97 5.58 6.66
N ASP A 29 10.50 6.04 7.82
CA ASP A 29 10.65 5.32 9.07
C ASP A 29 9.76 4.06 9.05
N PRO A 30 10.26 2.89 9.48
CA PRO A 30 9.46 1.67 9.62
C PRO A 30 8.12 1.85 10.37
N PHE A 31 8.04 2.75 11.35
CA PHE A 31 6.80 3.05 12.09
C PHE A 31 5.69 3.66 11.21
N ASN A 32 6.06 4.22 10.05
CA ASN A 32 5.15 4.87 9.10
C ASN A 32 4.90 4.01 7.84
N ILE A 33 5.23 2.72 7.89
CA ILE A 33 4.98 1.78 6.80
C ILE A 33 3.91 0.79 7.24
N VAL A 34 2.79 0.76 6.51
CA VAL A 34 1.69 -0.16 6.77
C VAL A 34 1.52 -1.08 5.59
N LYS A 35 1.38 -2.38 5.87
CA LYS A 35 1.13 -3.42 4.88
C LYS A 35 -0.25 -4.00 5.13
N LEU A 36 -1.06 -4.04 4.09
CA LEU A 36 -2.43 -4.56 4.09
C LEU A 36 -2.55 -5.60 2.98
N ASP A 37 -3.32 -6.65 3.22
CA ASP A 37 -3.70 -7.62 2.19
C ASP A 37 -5.17 -7.38 1.84
N ALA A 38 -5.45 -7.04 0.59
CA ALA A 38 -6.81 -6.78 0.13
C ALA A 38 -7.68 -8.05 0.06
N LEU A 39 -7.12 -9.26 0.29
CA LEU A 39 -7.91 -10.47 0.50
C LEU A 39 -8.57 -10.52 1.88
N GLU A 40 -8.02 -9.77 2.85
CA GLU A 40 -8.45 -9.78 4.25
C GLU A 40 -8.96 -8.41 4.74
N THR A 41 -8.81 -7.38 3.91
CA THR A 41 -9.04 -5.97 4.26
C THR A 41 -10.06 -5.34 3.33
N GLU A 42 -10.99 -4.55 3.85
CA GLU A 42 -11.95 -3.80 3.03
C GLU A 42 -11.35 -2.47 2.55
N ILE A 43 -11.91 -1.89 1.49
CA ILE A 43 -11.41 -0.61 0.96
C ILE A 43 -11.57 0.52 1.98
N GLU A 44 -12.59 0.45 2.83
CA GLU A 44 -12.85 1.36 3.93
C GLU A 44 -11.69 1.41 4.93
N ASP A 45 -11.09 0.26 5.26
CA ASP A 45 -9.94 0.18 6.17
C ASP A 45 -8.69 0.83 5.56
N ILE A 46 -8.47 0.60 4.26
CA ILE A 46 -7.36 1.25 3.51
C ILE A 46 -7.55 2.77 3.52
N LEU A 47 -8.78 3.25 3.28
CA LEU A 47 -9.12 4.67 3.32
C LEU A 47 -8.99 5.27 4.71
N GLN A 48 -9.32 4.52 5.76
CA GLN A 48 -9.10 4.94 7.14
C GLN A 48 -7.61 5.09 7.42
N GLU A 49 -6.78 4.14 6.98
CA GLU A 49 -5.34 4.20 7.20
C GLU A 49 -4.67 5.36 6.47
N LEU A 50 -5.15 5.69 5.26
CA LEU A 50 -4.72 6.88 4.51
C LEU A 50 -5.01 8.20 5.25
N ARG A 51 -6.03 8.23 6.12
CA ARG A 51 -6.39 9.42 6.93
C ARG A 51 -5.64 9.48 8.25
N THR A 52 -5.09 8.37 8.72
CA THR A 52 -4.32 8.32 9.96
C THR A 52 -3.00 9.06 9.79
N VAL A 53 -2.78 10.05 10.66
CA VAL A 53 -1.56 10.87 10.69
C VAL A 53 -0.31 9.99 10.88
N SER A 54 0.77 10.34 10.20
CA SER A 54 2.10 9.73 10.38
C SER A 54 2.69 10.06 11.76
N PHE A 55 3.43 9.10 12.32
CA PHE A 55 4.14 9.24 13.58
C PHE A 55 5.46 10.00 13.37
N PHE A 56 5.52 11.25 13.87
CA PHE A 56 6.69 12.14 13.80
C PHE A 56 7.39 12.20 12.43
N SER A 57 6.63 12.07 11.35
CA SER A 57 7.12 12.06 9.96
C SER A 57 6.14 12.81 9.07
N ASP A 58 6.61 13.39 7.97
CA ASP A 58 5.77 14.01 6.94
C ASP A 58 5.19 12.99 5.96
N LEU A 59 5.81 11.80 5.88
CA LEU A 59 5.46 10.76 4.91
C LEU A 59 5.06 9.46 5.60
N LYS A 60 4.10 8.79 4.97
CA LYS A 60 3.60 7.45 5.30
C LYS A 60 3.52 6.64 4.01
N LEU A 61 3.84 5.36 4.10
CA LEU A 61 3.67 4.42 2.99
C LEU A 61 2.65 3.36 3.37
N ILE A 62 1.65 3.18 2.51
CA ILE A 62 0.69 2.09 2.61
C ILE A 62 0.92 1.18 1.41
N VAL A 63 1.26 -0.08 1.68
CA VAL A 63 1.42 -1.13 0.69
C VAL A 63 0.19 -2.01 0.76
N VAL A 64 -0.51 -2.14 -0.37
CA VAL A 64 -1.68 -3.01 -0.49
C VAL A 64 -1.33 -4.16 -1.43
N GLU A 65 -1.36 -5.38 -0.92
CA GLU A 65 -1.17 -6.60 -1.71
C GLU A 65 -2.51 -7.12 -2.24
N HIS A 66 -2.46 -7.89 -3.33
CA HIS A 66 -3.64 -8.49 -3.98
C HIS A 66 -4.76 -7.50 -4.34
N VAL A 67 -4.41 -6.28 -4.73
CA VAL A 67 -5.35 -5.15 -4.95
C VAL A 67 -6.48 -5.47 -5.94
N GLU A 68 -6.30 -6.45 -6.82
CA GLU A 68 -7.34 -6.95 -7.71
C GLU A 68 -8.59 -7.44 -6.96
N SER A 69 -8.47 -7.91 -5.72
CA SER A 69 -9.62 -8.33 -4.91
C SER A 69 -10.57 -7.18 -4.59
N LEU A 70 -10.08 -5.94 -4.53
CA LEU A 70 -10.88 -4.74 -4.27
C LEU A 70 -11.83 -4.42 -5.43
N THR A 71 -11.51 -4.89 -6.64
CA THR A 71 -12.35 -4.66 -7.83
C THR A 71 -13.60 -5.55 -7.88
N ARG A 72 -13.78 -6.49 -6.93
CA ARG A 72 -14.94 -7.40 -6.90
C ARG A 72 -16.27 -6.76 -6.49
N TYR A 73 -16.31 -5.44 -6.30
CA TYR A 73 -17.55 -4.69 -6.15
C TYR A 73 -18.04 -4.22 -7.53
N ASP A 74 -18.89 -5.01 -8.21
CA ASP A 74 -20.22 -4.58 -8.71
C ASP A 74 -21.05 -5.65 -9.49
N ASP A 75 -21.00 -6.95 -9.16
CA ASP A 75 -21.92 -7.94 -9.77
C ASP A 75 -23.30 -8.00 -9.05
N ARG A 76 -23.66 -6.96 -8.30
CA ARG A 76 -24.95 -6.85 -7.59
C ARG A 76 -25.61 -5.50 -7.85
N VAL A 77 -25.88 -5.19 -9.12
CA VAL A 77 -26.85 -4.17 -9.55
C VAL A 77 -27.77 -4.77 -10.61
#